data_AF-A0A7V7WR80-F1
#
_entry.id   AF-A0A7V7WR80-F1
#
_cell.length_a   1.000
_cell.length_b   1.000
_cell.length_c   1.000
_cell.angle_alpha   90.00
_cell.angle_beta   90.00
_cell.angle_gamma   90.00
#
_symmetry.space_group_name_H-M   'P 1'
#
loop_
_entity.id
_entity.type
_entity.pdbx_description
1 polymer ?
#
loop_
_entity_poly.entity_id
_entity_poly.type
_entity_poly.pdbx_seq_one_letter_code
_entity_poly.pdbx_strand_id
1 'polypeptide(L)'
;MDPSECEAVKRDPGWTYEGTAFYVFPPGNGPCGRGTVPIYRSYNQRFAQNDSNHRYTADAALYAQMQAQGWKGEGVVFCAVQ
;
A
#
# COMPACT_ATOMS: atom_id res chain seq x y z
N MET A 1 -1.65 -0.09 -13.20
CA MET A 1 -2.35 -1.36 -12.87
C MET A 1 -2.66 -2.03 -14.19
N ASP A 2 -2.25 -3.28 -14.35
CA ASP A 2 -2.50 -4.02 -15.58
C ASP A 2 -3.95 -4.53 -15.60
N PRO A 3 -4.76 -4.21 -16.61
CA PRO A 3 -6.16 -4.66 -16.66
C PRO A 3 -6.30 -6.19 -16.71
N SER A 4 -5.35 -6.89 -17.33
CA SER A 4 -5.41 -8.35 -17.48
C SER A 4 -5.12 -9.04 -16.15
N GLU A 5 -4.09 -8.58 -15.43
CA GLU A 5 -3.79 -8.98 -14.05
C GLU A 5 -5.00 -8.77 -13.13
N CYS A 6 -5.63 -7.59 -13.21
CA CYS A 6 -6.81 -7.26 -12.43
C CYS A 6 -7.95 -8.27 -12.64
N GLU A 7 -8.26 -8.61 -13.88
CA GLU A 7 -9.31 -9.57 -14.20
C GLU A 7 -8.93 -11.02 -13.85
N ALA A 8 -7.64 -11.36 -13.90
CA ALA A 8 -7.15 -12.67 -13.50
C ALA A 8 -7.29 -12.90 -11.99
N VAL A 9 -6.84 -11.96 -11.16
CA VAL A 9 -6.86 -12.10 -9.69
C VAL A 9 -8.29 -12.15 -9.13
N LYS A 10 -9.26 -11.49 -9.76
CA LYS A 10 -10.69 -11.60 -9.38
C LYS A 10 -11.26 -13.01 -9.46
N ARG A 11 -10.63 -13.91 -10.22
CA ARG A 11 -11.07 -15.30 -10.44
C ARG A 11 -10.20 -16.31 -9.70
N ASP A 12 -9.19 -15.85 -8.96
CA ASP A 12 -8.30 -16.73 -8.20
C ASP A 12 -9.06 -17.36 -7.01
N PRO A 13 -9.07 -18.70 -6.88
CA PRO A 13 -9.83 -19.38 -5.82
C PRO A 13 -9.29 -19.13 -4.41
N GLY A 14 -8.08 -18.60 -4.26
CA GLY A 14 -7.50 -18.18 -2.99
C GLY A 14 -8.00 -16.83 -2.49
N TRP A 15 -8.78 -16.09 -3.29
CA TRP A 15 -9.25 -14.74 -2.97
C TRP A 15 -10.75 -14.59 -3.22
N THR A 16 -11.40 -13.70 -2.47
CA THR A 16 -12.77 -13.26 -2.74
C THR A 16 -12.73 -11.79 -3.13
N TYR A 17 -13.28 -11.46 -4.30
CA TYR A 17 -13.37 -10.07 -4.73
C TYR A 17 -14.51 -9.35 -3.98
N GLU A 18 -14.16 -8.40 -3.13
CA GLU A 18 -15.10 -7.64 -2.30
C GLU A 18 -15.59 -6.33 -2.95
N GLY A 19 -15.18 -6.05 -4.19
CA GLY A 19 -15.49 -4.80 -4.89
C GLY A 19 -14.37 -3.75 -4.81
N THR A 20 -14.65 -2.55 -5.33
CA THR A 20 -13.73 -1.41 -5.27
C THR A 20 -13.97 -0.61 -3.99
N ALA A 21 -13.02 -0.63 -3.06
CA ALA A 21 -13.15 0.07 -1.77
C ALA A 21 -12.95 1.60 -1.89
N PHE A 22 -11.93 2.04 -2.62
CA PHE A 22 -11.61 3.45 -2.82
C PHE A 22 -10.70 3.66 -4.04
N TYR A 23 -10.57 4.91 -4.49
CA TYR A 23 -9.66 5.33 -5.54
C TYR A 23 -8.44 6.04 -4.96
N VAL A 24 -7.28 5.86 -5.60
CA VAL A 24 -6.02 6.52 -5.24
C VAL A 24 -5.36 7.09 -6.48
N PHE A 25 -4.42 8.01 -6.26
CA PHE A 25 -3.59 8.55 -7.32
C PHE A 25 -2.21 7.89 -7.29
N PRO A 26 -1.63 7.58 -8.46
CA PRO A 26 -0.26 7.08 -8.50
C PRO A 26 0.70 8.15 -7.93
N PRO A 27 1.77 7.73 -7.24
CA PRO A 27 2.82 8.67 -6.89
C PRO A 27 3.45 9.18 -8.19
N GLY A 28 3.40 10.49 -8.43
CA GLY A 28 4.05 11.11 -9.60
C GLY A 28 5.58 11.18 -9.44
N ASN A 29 6.26 11.96 -10.27
CA ASN A 29 7.70 12.26 -10.11
C ASN A 29 8.01 13.20 -8.91
N GLY A 30 7.13 13.25 -7.89
CA GLY A 30 7.17 14.16 -6.75
C GLY A 30 6.18 13.76 -5.64
N PRO A 31 6.15 14.45 -4.49
CA PRO A 31 5.58 13.98 -3.22
C PRO A 31 4.05 14.03 -3.12
N CYS A 32 3.33 13.74 -4.22
CA CYS A 32 1.89 13.87 -4.41
C CYS A 32 1.43 15.26 -4.89
N GLY A 33 0.38 15.27 -5.71
CA GLY A 33 -0.19 16.48 -6.30
C GLY A 33 -1.00 17.30 -5.30
N ARG A 34 -1.36 18.53 -5.68
CA ARG A 34 -2.16 19.44 -4.83
C ARG A 34 -3.49 18.78 -4.43
N GLY A 35 -3.83 18.83 -3.14
CA GLY A 35 -5.05 18.22 -2.61
C GLY A 35 -4.96 16.72 -2.33
N THR A 36 -3.75 16.14 -2.38
CA THR A 36 -3.50 14.75 -1.99
C THR A 36 -2.34 14.67 -1.01
N VAL A 37 -2.33 13.62 -0.20
CA VAL A 37 -1.28 13.32 0.77
C VAL A 37 -0.57 12.01 0.42
N PRO A 38 0.74 11.89 0.69
CA PRO A 38 1.48 10.65 0.49
C PRO A 38 1.04 9.57 1.47
N ILE A 39 0.86 8.35 0.97
CA ILE A 39 0.63 7.17 1.80
C ILE A 39 1.86 6.28 1.78
N TYR A 40 2.45 6.10 2.95
CA TYR A 40 3.61 5.26 3.19
C TYR A 40 3.19 3.82 3.43
N ARG A 41 3.99 2.86 2.94
CA ARG A 41 3.81 1.42 3.21
C ARG A 41 4.96 0.85 4.01
N SER A 42 4.64 0.14 5.09
CA SER A 42 5.58 -0.67 5.87
C SER A 42 5.21 -2.13 5.75
N TYR A 43 6.20 -3.00 5.50
CA TYR A 43 6.03 -4.44 5.42
C TYR A 43 6.70 -5.14 6.60
N ASN A 44 5.99 -6.05 7.28
CA ASN A 44 6.53 -6.76 8.43
C ASN A 44 7.55 -7.86 8.10
N GLN A 45 7.76 -8.18 6.82
CA GLN A 45 8.71 -9.20 6.34
C GLN A 45 8.44 -10.64 6.81
N ARG A 46 7.19 -10.96 7.19
CA ARG A 46 6.86 -12.27 7.78
C ARG A 46 6.30 -13.30 6.80
N PHE A 47 6.66 -13.22 5.52
CA PHE A 47 6.26 -14.20 4.50
C PHE A 47 6.64 -15.63 4.88
N ALA A 48 7.86 -15.84 5.36
CA ALA A 48 8.33 -17.16 5.77
C ALA A 48 7.55 -17.74 6.97
N GLN A 49 6.77 -16.92 7.69
CA GLN A 49 5.89 -17.34 8.78
C GLN A 49 4.41 -17.37 8.38
N ASN A 50 4.09 -17.19 7.10
CA ASN A 50 2.72 -17.06 6.60
C ASN A 50 1.90 -15.96 7.33
N ASP A 51 2.57 -14.88 7.73
CA ASP A 51 1.98 -13.72 8.43
C ASP A 51 2.38 -12.41 7.71
N SER A 52 2.45 -12.42 6.38
CA SER A 52 2.76 -11.22 5.61
C SER A 52 1.71 -10.15 5.83
N ASN A 53 2.11 -9.03 6.43
CA ASN A 53 1.23 -7.88 6.66
C ASN A 53 1.88 -6.58 6.21
N HIS A 54 1.07 -5.76 5.54
CA HIS A 54 1.43 -4.40 5.15
C HIS A 54 0.61 -3.41 5.96
N ARG A 55 1.25 -2.33 6.44
CA ARG A 55 0.60 -1.20 7.06
C ARG A 55 0.73 0.02 6.16
N TYR A 56 -0.39 0.70 5.92
CA TYR A 56 -0.46 1.94 5.16
C TYR A 56 -0.76 3.10 6.11
N THR A 57 -0.03 4.21 5.97
CA THR A 57 -0.23 5.39 6.83
C THR A 57 0.10 6.69 6.09
N ALA A 58 -0.65 7.76 6.36
CA ALA A 58 -0.28 9.12 5.97
C ALA A 58 0.70 9.77 6.98
N ASP A 59 0.82 9.20 8.18
CA ASP A 59 1.69 9.70 9.25
C ASP A 59 3.13 9.23 9.05
N ALA A 60 4.02 10.18 8.72
CA ALA A 60 5.45 9.94 8.54
C ALA A 60 6.17 9.54 9.84
N ALA A 61 5.71 10.01 11.00
CA ALA A 61 6.29 9.64 12.30
C ALA A 61 5.96 8.18 12.62
N LEU A 62 4.72 7.73 12.39
CA LEU A 62 4.37 6.33 12.51
C LEU A 62 5.16 5.46 11.53
N TYR A 63 5.32 5.88 10.28
CA TYR A 63 6.16 5.17 9.31
C TYR A 63 7.62 5.02 9.77
N ALA A 64 8.22 6.07 10.34
CA ALA A 64 9.55 6.00 10.92
C ALA A 64 9.61 5.08 12.14
N GLN A 65 8.59 5.12 13.00
CA GLN A 65 8.49 4.24 14.18
C GLN A 65 8.41 2.76 13.78
N MET A 66 7.64 2.41 12.75
CA MET A 66 7.54 1.03 12.26
C MET A 66 8.91 0.52 11.77
N GLN A 67 9.66 1.35 11.06
CA GLN A 67 11.02 1.01 10.62
C GLN A 67 11.98 0.81 11.79
N ALA A 68 11.88 1.66 12.82
CA ALA A 68 12.66 1.47 14.05
C ALA A 68 12.31 0.17 14.80
N GLN A 69 11.09 -0.35 14.61
CA GLN A 69 10.65 -1.66 15.14
C GLN A 69 11.00 -2.84 14.21
N GLY A 70 11.78 -2.61 13.16
CA GLY A 70 12.26 -3.67 12.26
C GLY A 70 11.35 -3.98 11.07
N TRP A 71 10.29 -3.21 10.84
CA TRP A 71 9.52 -3.35 9.60
C TRP A 71 10.29 -2.73 8.43
N LYS A 72 10.16 -3.32 7.23
CA LYS A 72 10.73 -2.75 6.01
C LYS A 72 9.90 -1.56 5.55
N GLY A 73 10.54 -0.39 5.47
CA GLY A 73 9.97 0.78 4.82
C GLY A 73 10.00 0.63 3.30
N GLU A 74 8.86 0.80 2.64
CA GLU A 74 8.73 0.73 1.18
C GLU A 74 8.46 2.10 0.54
N GLY A 75 8.44 3.16 1.35
CA GLY A 75 8.24 4.53 0.90
C GLY A 75 6.78 4.84 0.55
N VAL A 76 6.60 5.91 -0.22
CA VAL A 76 5.29 6.36 -0.72
C VAL A 76 4.85 5.45 -1.86
N VAL A 77 3.70 4.81 -1.71
CA VAL A 77 3.19 3.82 -2.68
C VAL A 77 1.99 4.32 -3.48
N PHE A 78 1.26 5.31 -2.95
CA PHE A 78 0.20 6.04 -3.63
C PHE A 78 -0.11 7.34 -2.88
N CYS A 79 -0.93 8.18 -3.51
CA CYS A 79 -1.44 9.40 -2.93
C CYS A 79 -2.95 9.28 -2.72
N ALA A 80 -3.44 9.74 -1.57
CA ALA A 80 -4.87 9.73 -1.23
C ALA A 80 -5.39 11.16 -1.08
N VAL A 81 -6.69 11.36 -1.30
CA VAL A 81 -7.35 12.61 -0.90
C VAL A 81 -7.27 12.74 0.62
N GLN A 82 -7.08 13.98 1.11
CA GLN A 82 -7.11 14.29 2.52
C GLN A 82 -8.55 14.31 3.06
#